data_AF-W1YTM4-F1
#
_entry.id   AF-W1YTM4-F1
#
_cell.length_a   1.000
_cell.length_b   1.000
_cell.length_c   1.000
_cell.angle_alpha   90.00
_cell.angle_beta   90.00
_cell.angle_gamma   90.00
#
_symmetry.space_group_name_H-M   'P 1'
#
loop_
_entity.id
_entity.type
_entity.pdbx_description
1 polymer ?
#
loop_
_entity_poly.entity_id
_entity_poly.type
_entity_poly.pdbx_seq_one_letter_code
_entity_poly.pdbx_strand_id
1 'polypeptide(L)'
;TVVSLLIKNGTVVNPAKKQNEVADVLVKDGKIAAIGQNLSAEGAEVYDAIGLIVAPGLIDIHTHLREPGQEAKEDFHSGTQAAAAGGFTRVVTMANT
;
A
#
# COMPACT_ATOMS: atom_id res chain seq x y z
N THR A 1 3.33 -6.34 14.33
CA THR A 1 2.94 -5.09 13.63
C THR A 1 4.05 -4.10 13.83
N VAL A 2 4.57 -3.50 12.76
CA VAL A 2 5.56 -2.44 12.87
C VAL A 2 4.87 -1.23 13.50
N VAL A 3 5.34 -0.79 14.66
CA VAL A 3 4.72 0.34 15.40
C VAL A 3 4.96 1.65 14.64
N SER A 4 6.09 1.76 13.93
CA SER A 4 6.42 2.91 13.09
C SER A 4 7.29 2.50 11.91
N LEU A 5 6.95 2.97 10.71
CA LEU A 5 7.68 2.74 9.45
C LEU A 5 8.05 4.10 8.85
N LEU A 6 9.29 4.25 8.41
CA LEU A 6 9.78 5.42 7.70
C LEU A 6 10.26 4.99 6.31
N ILE A 7 9.52 5.40 5.28
CA ILE A 7 9.93 5.22 3.88
C ILE A 7 10.72 6.46 3.48
N LYS A 8 11.97 6.30 3.04
CA LYS A 8 12.85 7.42 2.71
C LYS A 8 13.11 7.57 1.23
N ASN A 9 13.39 8.80 0.79
CA ASN A 9 13.94 9.13 -0.52
C ASN A 9 13.12 8.63 -1.74
N GLY A 10 11.84 8.33 -1.54
CA GLY A 10 10.96 7.88 -2.61
C GLY A 10 10.38 9.05 -3.37
N THR A 11 10.08 8.86 -4.66
CA THR A 11 9.28 9.82 -5.41
C THR A 11 7.82 9.65 -4.98
N VAL A 12 7.34 10.54 -4.11
CA VAL A 12 5.97 10.52 -3.60
C VAL A 12 5.03 11.09 -4.64
N VAL A 13 4.11 10.25 -5.12
CA VAL A 13 3.05 10.63 -6.07
C VAL A 13 1.71 10.59 -5.35
N ASN A 14 1.16 11.76 -5.04
CA ASN A 14 -0.13 11.90 -4.36
C ASN A 14 -1.06 12.83 -5.15
N PRO A 15 -1.94 12.28 -6.01
CA PRO A 15 -2.85 13.05 -6.84
C PRO A 15 -3.82 13.94 -6.03
N ALA A 16 -4.28 13.47 -4.86
CA ALA A 16 -5.21 14.22 -4.02
C ALA A 16 -4.62 15.55 -3.52
N LYS A 17 -3.30 15.61 -3.39
CA LYS A 17 -2.55 16.84 -3.03
C LYS A 17 -1.78 17.46 -4.20
N LYS A 18 -1.94 16.93 -5.42
CA LYS A 18 -1.14 17.30 -6.61
C LYS A 18 0.37 17.27 -6.35
N GLN A 19 0.84 16.29 -5.58
CA GLN A 19 2.23 16.14 -5.18
C GLN A 19 2.94 15.13 -6.10
N ASN A 20 4.14 15.49 -6.55
CA ASN A 20 5.05 14.63 -7.31
C ASN A 20 6.49 15.13 -7.07
N GLU A 21 7.13 14.62 -6.02
CA GLU A 21 8.46 15.05 -5.59
C GLU A 21 9.13 13.96 -4.76
N VAL A 22 10.46 14.00 -4.65
CA VAL A 22 11.20 13.12 -3.73
C VAL A 22 10.89 13.56 -2.30
N ALA A 23 10.43 12.64 -1.46
CA ALA A 23 10.16 12.90 -0.04
C ALA A 23 10.20 11.62 0.79
N ASP A 24 10.20 11.78 2.11
CA ASP A 24 10.03 10.72 3.08
C ASP A 24 8.55 10.63 3.51
N VAL A 25 8.10 9.42 3.88
CA VAL A 25 6.77 9.14 4.43
C VAL A 25 6.92 8.40 5.76
N LEU A 26 6.43 9.02 6.83
CA LEU A 26 6.38 8.42 8.16
C LEU A 26 5.00 7.86 8.44
N VAL A 27 4.93 6.58 8.75
CA VAL A 27 3.74 5.86 9.19
C VAL A 27 3.88 5.55 10.68
N LYS A 28 2.89 5.92 11.49
CA LYS A 28 2.78 5.55 12.91
C LYS A 28 1.41 4.95 13.17
N ASP A 29 1.38 3.82 13.87
CA ASP A 29 0.13 3.12 14.22
C ASP A 29 -0.82 2.90 13.02
N GLY A 30 -0.23 2.52 11.88
CA GLY A 30 -0.96 2.29 10.62
C GLY A 30 -1.50 3.55 9.94
N LYS A 31 -1.12 4.75 10.37
CA LYS A 31 -1.55 6.03 9.78
C LYS A 31 -0.37 6.84 9.29
N ILE A 32 -0.58 7.61 8.22
CA ILE A 32 0.41 8.58 7.75
C ILE A 32 0.53 9.70 8.79
N ALA A 33 1.68 9.78 9.46
CA ALA A 33 1.98 10.78 10.47
C ALA A 33 2.63 12.04 9.87
N ALA A 34 3.49 11.88 8.86
CA ALA A 34 4.14 12.99 8.16
C ALA A 34 4.57 12.59 6.75
N ILE A 35 4.63 13.59 5.85
CA ILE A 35 5.25 13.50 4.53
C ILE A 35 6.12 14.76 4.38
N GLY A 36 7.39 14.60 4.02
CA GLY A 36 8.31 15.75 3.89
C GLY A 36 9.76 15.33 3.71
N GLN A 37 10.66 16.30 3.72
CA GLN A 37 12.10 16.05 3.55
C GLN A 37 12.78 15.72 4.87
N ASN A 38 13.80 14.86 4.82
CA ASN A 38 14.73 14.59 5.92
C ASN A 38 14.03 14.18 7.22
N LEU A 39 12.98 13.36 7.12
CA LEU A 39 12.28 12.86 8.29
C LEU A 39 13.18 11.89 9.07
N SER A 40 13.01 11.92 10.39
CA SER A 40 13.62 10.98 11.33
C SER A 40 12.57 10.51 12.32
N ALA A 41 12.64 9.23 12.67
CA ALA A 41 11.76 8.62 13.66
C ALA A 41 12.55 7.53 14.39
N GLU A 42 12.80 7.76 15.68
CA GLU A 42 13.52 6.81 16.52
C GLU A 42 12.74 5.50 16.65
N GLY A 43 13.43 4.37 16.50
CA GLY A 43 12.83 3.04 16.57
C GLY A 43 11.90 2.68 15.41
N ALA A 44 11.76 3.53 14.39
CA ALA A 44 11.02 3.18 13.19
C ALA A 44 11.82 2.21 12.32
N GLU A 45 11.14 1.24 11.73
CA GLU A 45 11.71 0.48 10.62
C GLU A 45 11.92 1.43 9.44
N VAL A 46 13.10 1.38 8.81
CA VAL A 46 13.45 2.29 7.71
C VAL A 46 13.52 1.51 6.41
N TYR A 47 12.78 1.97 5.41
CA TYR A 47 12.84 1.46 4.05
C TYR A 47 13.36 2.54 3.11
N ASP A 48 14.47 2.28 2.42
CA ASP A 48 15.04 3.22 1.46
C ASP A 48 14.43 2.99 0.06
N ALA A 49 13.74 4.01 -0.46
CA ALA A 49 12.99 3.95 -1.71
C ALA A 49 13.62 4.80 -2.82
N ILE A 50 14.94 5.04 -2.78
CA ILE A 50 15.67 5.74 -3.85
C ILE A 50 15.34 5.12 -5.21
N GLY A 51 14.94 5.97 -6.16
CA GLY A 51 14.61 5.56 -7.53
C GLY A 51 13.27 4.82 -7.67
N LEU A 52 12.52 4.65 -6.57
CA LEU A 52 11.21 4.02 -6.55
C LEU A 52 10.10 5.08 -6.41
N ILE A 53 8.89 4.67 -6.78
CA ILE A 53 7.66 5.45 -6.61
C ILE A 53 7.00 5.05 -5.29
N VAL A 54 6.60 6.03 -4.50
CA VAL A 54 5.77 5.85 -3.31
C VAL A 54 4.41 6.48 -3.58
N ALA A 55 3.37 5.66 -3.70
CA ALA A 55 2.02 6.11 -4.01
C ALA A 55 1.02 5.56 -2.98
N PRO A 56 -0.19 6.15 -2.88
CA PRO A 56 -1.29 5.50 -2.18
C PRO A 56 -1.50 4.09 -2.72
N GLY A 57 -1.75 3.13 -1.83
CA GLY A 57 -2.08 1.77 -2.24
C GLY A 57 -3.30 1.76 -3.16
N LEU A 58 -3.25 0.93 -4.20
CA LEU A 58 -4.31 0.89 -5.21
C LEU A 58 -5.60 0.30 -4.61
N ILE A 59 -6.73 0.71 -5.18
CA ILE A 59 -8.07 0.23 -4.84
C ILE A 59 -8.68 -0.39 -6.10
N ASP A 60 -8.94 -1.69 -6.08
CA ASP A 60 -9.68 -2.37 -7.14
C ASP A 60 -11.15 -2.49 -6.74
N ILE A 61 -12.04 -1.92 -7.54
CA ILE A 61 -13.49 -1.94 -7.28
C ILE A 61 -14.19 -3.14 -7.92
N HIS A 62 -13.47 -3.98 -8.68
CA HIS A 62 -14.06 -5.06 -9.46
C HIS A 62 -13.15 -6.29 -9.48
N THR A 63 -13.26 -7.12 -8.45
CA THR A 63 -12.56 -8.41 -8.36
C THR A 63 -13.55 -9.56 -8.17
N HIS A 64 -13.15 -10.79 -8.48
CA HIS A 64 -13.95 -11.98 -8.22
C HIS A 64 -13.08 -12.99 -7.48
N LEU A 65 -13.23 -13.06 -6.15
CA LEU A 65 -12.44 -13.96 -5.31
C LEU A 65 -12.99 -15.38 -5.22
N ARG A 66 -14.17 -15.64 -5.83
CA ARG A 66 -14.75 -16.99 -6.05
C ARG A 66 -15.01 -17.83 -4.79
N GLU A 67 -14.91 -17.23 -3.62
CA GLU A 67 -15.26 -17.86 -2.35
C GLU A 67 -16.48 -17.16 -1.73
N PRO A 68 -17.57 -17.90 -1.43
CA PRO A 68 -17.68 -19.37 -1.44
C PRO A 68 -18.16 -19.97 -2.79
N GLY A 69 -17.81 -21.24 -3.02
CA GLY A 69 -18.43 -22.14 -4.00
C GLY A 69 -17.65 -22.39 -5.30
N GLN A 70 -16.63 -21.59 -5.60
CA GLN A 70 -15.80 -21.72 -6.80
C GLN A 70 -14.29 -21.62 -6.48
N GLU A 71 -13.88 -22.08 -5.29
CA GLU A 71 -12.53 -21.94 -4.72
C GLU A 71 -11.43 -22.57 -5.58
N ALA A 72 -11.77 -23.55 -6.41
CA ALA A 72 -10.85 -24.14 -7.37
C ALA A 72 -10.35 -23.14 -8.44
N LYS A 73 -11.03 -22.00 -8.62
CA LYS A 73 -10.64 -20.93 -9.54
C LYS A 73 -9.80 -19.86 -8.86
N GLU A 74 -10.20 -19.46 -7.66
CA GLU A 74 -9.56 -18.45 -6.81
C GLU A 74 -10.17 -18.51 -5.40
N ASP A 75 -9.47 -18.03 -4.38
CA ASP A 75 -10.03 -17.87 -3.03
C ASP A 75 -9.58 -16.53 -2.37
N PHE A 76 -10.04 -16.26 -1.14
CA PHE A 76 -9.61 -15.05 -0.43
C PHE A 76 -8.09 -15.01 -0.20
N HIS A 77 -7.45 -16.16 0.02
CA HIS A 77 -6.03 -16.22 0.32
C HIS A 77 -5.18 -15.91 -0.91
N SER A 78 -5.29 -16.69 -1.98
CA SER A 78 -4.48 -16.49 -3.19
C SER A 78 -4.84 -15.19 -3.91
N GLY A 79 -6.12 -14.82 -3.97
CA GLY A 79 -6.56 -13.59 -4.62
C GLY A 79 -6.04 -12.33 -3.92
N THR A 80 -6.01 -12.29 -2.58
CA THR A 80 -5.46 -11.13 -1.84
C THR A 80 -3.93 -11.08 -1.87
N GLN A 81 -3.23 -12.23 -1.95
CA GLN A 81 -1.80 -12.24 -2.20
C GLN A 81 -1.46 -11.69 -3.59
N ALA A 82 -2.21 -12.07 -4.62
CA ALA A 82 -2.07 -11.52 -5.97
C ALA A 82 -2.34 -10.00 -5.99
N ALA A 83 -3.38 -9.54 -5.29
CA ALA A 83 -3.68 -8.12 -5.13
C ALA A 83 -2.50 -7.35 -4.50
N ALA A 84 -1.94 -7.86 -3.40
CA ALA A 84 -0.79 -7.26 -2.73
C ALA A 84 0.45 -7.20 -3.63
N ALA A 85 0.75 -8.27 -4.37
CA ALA A 85 1.85 -8.30 -5.33
C ALA A 85 1.67 -7.28 -6.48
N GLY A 86 0.43 -6.96 -6.85
CA GLY A 86 0.08 -5.92 -7.82
C GLY A 86 0.03 -4.49 -7.25
N GLY A 87 0.27 -4.30 -5.94
CA GLY A 87 0.21 -2.99 -5.29
C GLY A 87 -1.20 -2.56 -4.82
N PHE A 88 -2.17 -3.46 -4.85
CA PHE A 88 -3.50 -3.22 -4.30
C PHE A 88 -3.52 -3.48 -2.79
N THR A 89 -3.99 -2.48 -2.06
CA THR A 89 -4.15 -2.59 -0.59
C THR A 89 -5.61 -2.78 -0.18
N ARG A 90 -6.53 -2.63 -1.14
CA ARG A 90 -7.96 -2.87 -0.96
C ARG A 90 -8.56 -3.37 -2.27
N VAL A 91 -9.36 -4.42 -2.17
CA VAL A 91 -10.12 -4.99 -3.30
C VAL A 91 -11.58 -5.13 -2.91
N VAL A 92 -12.48 -4.93 -3.86
CA VAL A 92 -13.93 -5.15 -3.71
C VAL A 92 -14.30 -6.37 -4.52
N THR A 93 -14.65 -7.46 -3.83
CA THR A 93 -15.12 -8.68 -4.49
C THR A 93 -16.59 -8.53 -4.90
N MET A 94 -16.92 -8.98 -6.10
CA MET A 94 -18.29 -9.03 -6.59
C MET A 94 -19.09 -10.15 -5.90
N ALA A 95 -20.41 -9.99 -5.87
CA ALA A 95 -21.32 -10.89 -5.16
C ALA A 95 -21.70 -12.17 -5.95
N ASN A 96 -21.12 -12.38 -7.13
CA ASN A 96 -21.40 -13.53 -8.00
C ASN A 96 -20.25 -14.54 -7.98
N THR A 97 -20.02 -15.13 -6.81
CA THR A 97 -18.93 -16.10 -6.64
C THR A 97 -19.11 -17.32 -7.50
#